data_AF-A0A0A9Y9B7-F1
#
_entry.id   AF-A0A0A9Y9B7-F1
#
_cell.length_a   1.000
_cell.length_b   1.000
_cell.length_c   1.000
_cell.angle_alpha   90.00
_cell.angle_beta   90.00
_cell.angle_gamma   90.00
#
_symmetry.space_group_name_H-M   'P 1'
#
loop_
_entity.id
_entity.type
_entity.pdbx_description
1 polymer ?
#
loop_
_entity_poly.entity_id
_entity_poly.type
_entity_poly.pdbx_seq_one_letter_code
_entity_poly.pdbx_strand_id
1 'polypeptide(L)'
;KTLLLVATASAIHNNLSVKMLDPSRIAESVSVIHGGYINVIPMRTVDTTSQYIPCSSEAAQKYAASVMQVMWCYVNFEAVLVVAGSVGLQVFDCDSLELRFSHACRDVPEDREHFARGLAHTPGDYICVGNNSGIVRLFGTAEGGSLMFIDRKQFHG
;
A
#
# COMPACT_ATOMS: atom_id res chain seq x y z
N LYS A 1 -12.27 2.73 -23.11
CA LYS A 1 -11.38 1.55 -23.08
C LYS A 1 -11.83 0.69 -21.90
N THR A 2 -12.19 -0.57 -22.14
CA THR A 2 -12.51 -1.52 -21.06
C THR A 2 -11.20 -2.12 -20.56
N LEU A 3 -11.02 -2.16 -19.24
CA LEU A 3 -9.88 -2.82 -18.62
C LEU A 3 -10.29 -4.22 -18.18
N LEU A 4 -9.53 -5.22 -18.63
CA LEU A 4 -9.74 -6.59 -18.18
C LEU A 4 -8.88 -6.82 -16.95
N LEU A 5 -9.54 -7.16 -15.84
CA LEU A 5 -8.82 -7.64 -14.66
C LEU A 5 -8.43 -9.09 -14.92
N VAL A 6 -7.16 -9.39 -14.74
CA VAL A 6 -6.65 -10.77 -14.89
C VAL A 6 -7.13 -11.67 -13.74
N ALA A 7 -7.64 -11.08 -12.65
CA ALA A 7 -8.29 -11.79 -11.56
C ALA A 7 -9.38 -10.95 -10.89
N THR A 8 -10.22 -11.60 -10.08
CA THR A 8 -11.34 -10.95 -9.39
C THR A 8 -10.84 -9.98 -8.31
N ALA A 9 -11.37 -8.77 -8.29
CA ALA A 9 -11.09 -7.82 -7.23
C ALA A 9 -11.64 -8.32 -5.88
N SER A 10 -10.89 -8.13 -4.80
CA SER A 10 -11.36 -8.40 -3.44
C SER A 10 -12.61 -7.57 -3.13
N ALA A 11 -13.62 -8.18 -2.52
CA ALA A 11 -14.87 -7.51 -2.12
C ALA A 11 -14.69 -6.67 -0.84
N ILE A 12 -13.77 -5.70 -0.88
CA ILE A 12 -13.44 -4.80 0.23
C ILE A 12 -13.41 -3.34 -0.25
N HIS A 13 -13.57 -2.42 0.69
CA HIS A 13 -13.44 -0.99 0.41
C HIS A 13 -11.99 -0.63 0.06
N ASN A 14 -11.80 0.41 -0.76
CA ASN A 14 -10.47 0.90 -1.15
C ASN A 14 -9.57 -0.21 -1.76
N ASN A 15 -10.20 -1.14 -2.48
CA ASN A 15 -9.54 -2.23 -3.19
C ASN A 15 -8.89 -1.83 -4.52
N LEU A 16 -9.01 -0.55 -4.89
CA LEU A 16 -8.54 0.01 -6.14
C LEU A 16 -7.87 1.36 -5.87
N SER A 17 -6.74 1.60 -6.52
CA SER A 17 -6.07 2.90 -6.53
C SER A 17 -5.57 3.23 -7.94
N VAL A 18 -5.65 4.50 -8.33
CA VAL A 18 -5.26 4.97 -9.67
C VAL A 18 -3.96 5.78 -9.57
N LYS A 19 -2.96 5.44 -10.39
CA LYS A 19 -1.71 6.20 -10.52
C LYS A 19 -1.98 7.42 -11.41
N MET A 20 -2.37 8.54 -10.79
CA MET A 20 -2.67 9.83 -11.45
C MET A 20 -1.58 10.87 -11.14
N LEU A 21 -0.33 10.48 -11.37
CA LEU A 21 0.82 11.22 -10.85
C LEU A 21 1.31 12.33 -11.81
N ASP A 22 0.87 12.32 -13.07
CA ASP A 22 1.16 13.35 -14.07
C ASP A 22 0.05 14.44 -14.12
N PRO A 23 0.42 15.74 -14.18
CA PRO A 23 -0.49 16.87 -14.48
C PRO A 23 -1.39 16.69 -15.70
N SER A 24 -1.04 15.80 -16.63
CA SER A 24 -1.83 15.47 -17.83
C SER A 24 -3.22 14.91 -17.51
N ARG A 25 -3.51 14.57 -16.25
CA ARG A 25 -4.78 13.96 -15.78
C ARG A 25 -5.10 12.63 -16.47
N ILE A 26 -4.09 11.95 -17.00
CA ILE A 26 -4.24 10.61 -17.57
C ILE A 26 -3.70 9.60 -16.57
N ALA A 27 -4.52 8.60 -16.23
CA ALA A 27 -4.09 7.49 -15.40
C ALA A 27 -2.96 6.72 -16.08
N GLU A 28 -1.86 6.48 -15.38
CA GLU A 28 -0.75 5.67 -15.90
C GLU A 28 -1.00 4.18 -15.67
N SER A 29 -1.56 3.84 -14.51
CA SER A 29 -1.89 2.48 -14.10
C SER A 29 -3.02 2.48 -13.07
N VAL A 30 -3.63 1.31 -12.87
CA VAL A 30 -4.60 1.05 -11.81
C VAL A 30 -4.12 -0.17 -11.04
N SER A 31 -4.09 -0.07 -9.71
CA SER A 31 -3.79 -1.18 -8.81
C SER A 31 -5.07 -1.73 -8.24
N VAL A 32 -5.26 -3.04 -8.30
CA VAL A 32 -6.44 -3.75 -7.81
C VAL A 32 -6.01 -4.87 -6.87
N ILE A 33 -6.66 -4.95 -5.70
CA ILE A 33 -6.39 -6.00 -4.73
C ILE A 33 -7.07 -7.31 -5.17
N HIS A 34 -6.33 -8.42 -5.08
CA HIS A 34 -6.85 -9.78 -5.21
C HIS A 34 -6.29 -10.67 -4.09
N GLY A 35 -7.04 -10.80 -2.99
CA GLY A 35 -6.62 -11.51 -1.79
C GLY A 35 -5.33 -10.93 -1.18
N GLY A 36 -4.25 -11.72 -1.22
CA GLY A 36 -2.90 -11.34 -0.76
C GLY A 36 -2.02 -10.68 -1.82
N TYR A 37 -2.56 -10.40 -3.00
CA TYR A 37 -1.81 -9.88 -4.14
C TYR A 37 -2.39 -8.55 -4.61
N ILE A 38 -1.56 -7.78 -5.31
CA ILE A 38 -1.97 -6.57 -6.00
C ILE A 38 -1.68 -6.76 -7.48
N ASN A 39 -2.70 -6.57 -8.31
CA ASN A 39 -2.56 -6.52 -9.74
C ASN A 39 -2.44 -5.06 -10.19
N VAL A 40 -1.28 -4.70 -10.75
CA VAL A 40 -1.01 -3.38 -11.32
C VAL A 40 -1.18 -3.47 -12.84
N ILE A 41 -2.16 -2.72 -13.35
CA ILE A 41 -2.58 -2.75 -14.75
C ILE A 41 -2.17 -1.42 -15.40
N PRO A 42 -1.17 -1.41 -16.31
CA PRO A 42 -0.83 -0.20 -17.06
C PRO A 42 -1.99 0.25 -17.96
N MET A 43 -2.14 1.56 -18.12
CA MET A 43 -3.16 2.16 -19.00
C MET A 43 -2.61 2.48 -20.40
N ARG A 44 -1.30 2.69 -20.50
CA ARG A 44 -0.60 3.09 -21.72
C ARG A 44 -0.32 1.84 -22.59
N THR A 45 -0.90 1.83 -23.80
CA THR A 45 -0.80 0.85 -24.93
C THR A 45 -1.74 -0.36 -24.95
N VAL A 46 -1.74 -1.06 -26.09
CA VAL A 46 -2.66 -2.14 -26.52
C VAL A 46 -2.25 -3.49 -25.93
N ASP A 47 -0.96 -3.66 -25.61
CA ASP A 47 -0.37 -4.87 -25.04
C ASP A 47 0.01 -4.63 -23.57
N THR A 48 -0.99 -4.50 -22.70
CA THR A 48 -0.79 -4.24 -21.27
C THR A 48 -0.58 -5.55 -20.52
N THR A 49 0.67 -5.88 -20.20
CA THR A 49 0.98 -6.96 -19.25
C THR A 49 0.74 -6.46 -17.83
N SER A 50 -0.16 -7.13 -17.14
CA SER A 50 -0.42 -6.91 -15.72
C SER A 50 0.77 -7.39 -14.88
N GLN A 51 1.17 -6.61 -13.88
CA GLN A 51 2.20 -6.97 -12.92
C GLN A 51 1.58 -7.37 -11.59
N TYR A 52 2.14 -8.40 -10.95
CA TYR A 52 1.64 -8.93 -9.68
C TYR A 52 2.63 -8.67 -8.56
N ILE A 53 2.15 -8.05 -7.49
CA ILE A 53 2.91 -7.85 -6.27
C ILE A 53 2.40 -8.83 -5.21
N PRO A 54 3.17 -9.86 -4.85
CA PRO A 54 2.87 -10.69 -3.69
C PRO A 54 3.16 -9.89 -2.41
N CYS A 55 2.16 -9.72 -1.57
CA CYS A 55 2.39 -9.14 -0.24
C CYS A 55 2.77 -10.29 0.71
N SER A 56 3.98 -10.28 1.23
CA SER A 56 4.45 -11.26 2.20
C SER A 56 5.38 -10.62 3.21
N SER A 57 5.54 -11.27 4.36
CA SER A 57 6.59 -10.98 5.33
C SER A 57 7.18 -12.31 5.82
N GLU A 58 8.41 -12.29 6.34
CA GLU A 58 9.03 -13.50 6.92
C GLU A 58 8.14 -14.14 7.99
N ALA A 59 7.48 -13.32 8.81
CA ALA A 59 6.51 -13.78 9.81
C ALA A 59 5.19 -14.32 9.21
N ALA A 60 4.79 -13.80 8.04
CA ALA A 60 3.59 -14.23 7.33
C ALA A 60 3.79 -15.51 6.49
N GLN A 61 4.97 -16.13 6.48
CA GLN A 61 5.12 -17.48 5.89
C GLN A 61 4.19 -18.53 6.54
N LYS A 62 3.62 -18.24 7.73
CA LYS A 62 2.60 -19.07 8.39
C LYS A 62 1.16 -18.82 7.95
N TYR A 63 0.83 -17.68 7.31
CA TYR A 63 -0.52 -17.32 6.90
C TYR A 63 -0.51 -16.51 5.59
N ALA A 64 -1.37 -16.87 4.63
CA ALA A 64 -1.53 -16.07 3.42
C ALA A 64 -1.84 -14.61 3.78
N ALA A 65 -1.04 -13.66 3.28
CA ALA A 65 -1.28 -12.25 3.54
C ALA A 65 -2.66 -11.85 3.02
N SER A 66 -3.31 -10.91 3.73
CA SER A 66 -4.54 -10.28 3.29
C SER A 66 -4.28 -8.80 3.10
N VAL A 67 -4.40 -8.34 1.85
CA VAL A 67 -4.25 -6.92 1.54
C VAL A 67 -5.60 -6.24 1.77
N MET A 68 -5.59 -5.15 2.54
CA MET A 68 -6.80 -4.44 2.95
C MET A 68 -6.99 -3.10 2.26
N GLN A 69 -5.89 -2.46 1.83
CA GLN A 69 -5.94 -1.18 1.15
C GLN A 69 -4.68 -0.94 0.32
N VAL A 70 -4.85 -0.27 -0.82
CA VAL A 70 -3.75 0.22 -1.65
C VAL A 70 -3.94 1.71 -1.96
N MET A 71 -2.84 2.45 -2.10
CA MET A 71 -2.86 3.88 -2.41
C MET A 71 -1.62 4.27 -3.22
N TRP A 72 -1.83 4.96 -4.34
CA TRP A 72 -0.76 5.64 -5.07
C TRP A 72 -0.61 7.03 -4.47
N CYS A 73 0.61 7.41 -4.12
CA CYS A 73 0.90 8.74 -3.61
C CYS A 73 2.35 9.14 -3.92
N TYR A 74 2.69 10.38 -3.56
CA TYR A 74 4.06 10.87 -3.57
C TYR A 74 4.62 10.84 -2.16
N VAL A 75 5.86 10.42 -2.02
CA VAL A 75 6.62 10.55 -0.79
C VAL A 75 7.99 11.09 -1.17
N ASN A 76 8.35 12.27 -0.66
CA ASN A 76 9.62 12.93 -0.98
C ASN A 76 9.80 13.07 -2.51
N PHE A 77 8.76 13.58 -3.18
CA PHE A 77 8.70 13.75 -4.63
C PHE A 77 8.80 12.46 -5.47
N GLU A 78 8.87 11.30 -4.84
CA GLU A 78 8.88 10.00 -5.52
C GLU A 78 7.49 9.36 -5.51
N ALA A 79 7.06 8.89 -6.67
CA ALA A 79 5.85 8.13 -6.83
C ALA A 79 6.01 6.75 -6.18
N VAL A 80 5.08 6.35 -5.32
CA VAL A 80 5.10 5.05 -4.64
C VAL A 80 3.73 4.40 -4.55
N LEU A 81 3.71 3.07 -4.50
CA LEU A 81 2.54 2.28 -4.15
C LEU A 81 2.60 1.89 -2.68
N VAL A 82 1.65 2.38 -1.90
CA VAL A 82 1.51 2.09 -0.47
C VAL A 82 0.45 1.02 -0.27
N VAL A 83 0.78 0.02 0.54
CA VAL A 83 -0.04 -1.17 0.76
C VAL A 83 -0.20 -1.39 2.26
N ALA A 84 -1.45 -1.59 2.70
CA ALA A 84 -1.77 -1.96 4.06
C ALA A 84 -2.53 -3.27 4.11
N GLY A 85 -2.20 -4.13 5.07
CA GLY A 85 -2.87 -5.41 5.25
C GLY A 85 -2.42 -6.15 6.51
N SER A 86 -2.59 -7.47 6.52
CA SER A 86 -2.22 -8.34 7.65
C SER A 86 -0.72 -8.38 7.94
N VAL A 87 0.12 -7.98 6.98
CA VAL A 87 1.59 -7.87 7.17
C VAL A 87 2.04 -6.50 7.66
N GLY A 88 1.10 -5.56 7.86
CA GLY A 88 1.39 -4.18 8.20
C GLY A 88 1.40 -3.26 6.97
N LEU A 89 2.34 -2.33 6.94
CA LEU A 89 2.60 -1.39 5.85
C LEU A 89 3.72 -1.91 4.95
N GLN A 90 3.52 -1.86 3.63
CA GLN A 90 4.56 -2.08 2.63
C GLN A 90 4.53 -0.93 1.62
N VAL A 91 5.70 -0.48 1.18
CA VAL A 91 5.84 0.57 0.16
C VAL A 91 6.72 0.07 -0.95
N PHE A 92 6.21 0.16 -2.18
CA PHE A 92 6.89 -0.26 -3.40
C PHE A 92 7.19 0.96 -4.27
N ASP A 93 8.32 0.96 -4.96
CA ASP A 93 8.55 2.01 -5.97
C ASP A 93 7.60 1.87 -7.15
N CYS A 94 7.46 2.94 -7.93
CA CYS A 94 6.45 2.99 -8.99
C CYS A 94 6.86 2.36 -10.33
N ASP A 95 8.13 1.99 -10.51
CA ASP A 95 8.70 1.60 -11.80
C ASP A 95 8.99 0.10 -11.85
N SER A 96 9.78 -0.42 -10.91
CA SER A 96 10.06 -1.86 -10.77
C SER A 96 9.06 -2.57 -9.87
N LEU A 97 8.28 -1.83 -9.07
CA LEU A 97 7.38 -2.37 -8.04
C LEU A 97 8.14 -3.22 -7.00
N GLU A 98 9.40 -2.89 -6.76
CA GLU A 98 10.21 -3.55 -5.73
C GLU A 98 9.90 -2.99 -4.34
N LEU A 99 9.96 -3.85 -3.33
CA LEU A 99 9.70 -3.46 -1.94
C LEU A 99 10.82 -2.55 -1.44
N ARG A 100 10.48 -1.30 -1.10
CA ARG A 100 11.42 -0.28 -0.58
C ARG A 100 11.37 -0.16 0.93
N PHE A 101 10.20 -0.36 1.52
CA PHE A 101 10.01 -0.22 2.96
C PHE A 101 8.92 -1.17 3.45
N SER A 102 9.09 -1.70 4.66
CA SER A 102 8.04 -2.45 5.34
C SER A 102 8.04 -2.18 6.84
N HIS A 103 6.86 -2.21 7.44
CA HIS A 103 6.70 -2.05 8.88
C HIS A 103 5.47 -2.84 9.36
N ALA A 104 5.65 -3.72 10.35
CA ALA A 104 4.59 -4.66 10.78
C ALA A 104 3.34 -3.98 11.36
N CYS A 105 3.44 -2.72 11.82
CA CYS A 105 2.33 -1.95 12.39
C CYS A 105 1.59 -2.67 13.53
N ARG A 106 2.28 -3.53 14.27
CA ARG A 106 1.73 -4.36 15.34
C ARG A 106 1.85 -3.65 16.70
N ASP A 107 0.74 -3.52 17.42
CA ASP A 107 0.70 -3.06 18.83
C ASP A 107 0.07 -4.08 19.79
N VAL A 108 -0.39 -5.22 19.25
CA VAL A 108 -0.99 -6.31 20.04
C VAL A 108 -0.01 -7.48 20.15
N PRO A 109 -0.17 -8.32 21.19
CA PRO A 109 0.58 -9.57 21.31
C PRO A 109 0.47 -10.47 20.07
N GLU A 110 1.46 -11.36 19.87
CA GLU A 110 1.60 -12.16 18.65
C GLU A 110 0.48 -13.18 18.41
N ASP A 111 -0.23 -13.58 19.47
CA ASP A 111 -1.35 -14.52 19.42
C ASP A 111 -2.66 -13.89 18.94
N ARG A 112 -2.67 -12.57 18.69
CA ARG A 112 -3.83 -11.84 18.20
C ARG A 112 -3.68 -11.49 16.72
N GLU A 113 -4.83 -11.47 16.05
CA GLU A 113 -4.92 -10.93 14.70
C GLU A 113 -4.43 -9.47 14.68
N HIS A 114 -3.63 -9.14 13.68
CA HIS A 114 -3.16 -7.77 13.44
C HIS A 114 -3.31 -7.45 11.96
N PHE A 115 -3.74 -6.22 11.68
CA PHE A 115 -3.73 -5.69 10.32
C PHE A 115 -3.61 -4.18 10.34
N ALA A 116 -2.97 -3.64 9.32
CA ALA A 116 -2.96 -2.23 9.01
C ALA A 116 -4.07 -1.91 7.99
N ARG A 117 -4.70 -0.74 8.15
CA ARG A 117 -5.65 -0.16 7.19
C ARG A 117 -5.85 1.33 7.45
N GLY A 118 -6.64 2.02 6.63
CA GLY A 118 -6.88 3.45 6.81
C GLY A 118 -5.68 4.27 6.37
N LEU A 119 -5.12 3.93 5.21
CA LEU A 119 -4.08 4.72 4.55
C LEU A 119 -4.64 6.11 4.25
N ALA A 120 -3.89 7.12 4.65
CA ALA A 120 -4.10 8.50 4.25
C ALA A 120 -2.75 9.13 3.93
N HIS A 121 -2.72 9.90 2.83
CA HIS A 121 -1.58 10.73 2.46
C HIS A 121 -1.94 12.19 2.76
N THR A 122 -1.11 12.85 3.56
CA THR A 122 -1.33 14.26 3.93
C THR A 122 -0.41 15.17 3.12
N PRO A 123 -0.79 16.44 2.87
CA PRO A 123 0.16 17.44 2.36
C PRO A 123 1.40 17.50 3.28
N GLY A 124 2.60 17.26 2.73
CA GLY A 124 3.86 17.26 3.50
C GLY A 124 4.63 15.94 3.54
N ASP A 125 4.46 15.05 2.55
CA ASP A 125 5.26 13.81 2.38
C ASP A 125 5.10 12.76 3.50
N TYR A 126 4.00 12.79 4.24
CA TYR A 126 3.70 11.79 5.26
C TYR A 126 2.62 10.80 4.85
N ILE A 127 2.83 9.55 5.25
CA ILE A 127 1.85 8.48 5.18
C ILE A 127 1.33 8.21 6.60
N CYS A 128 0.02 8.31 6.77
CA CYS A 128 -0.68 7.89 7.97
C CYS A 128 -1.27 6.49 7.77
N VAL A 129 -1.09 5.61 8.75
CA VAL A 129 -1.62 4.23 8.71
C VAL A 129 -2.24 3.86 10.05
N GLY A 130 -3.52 3.52 10.03
CA GLY A 130 -4.22 2.94 11.17
C GLY A 130 -3.97 1.43 11.29
N ASN A 131 -4.31 0.87 12.45
CA ASN A 131 -4.39 -0.57 12.62
C ASN A 131 -5.63 -0.98 13.40
N ASN A 132 -5.84 -2.29 13.54
CA ASN A 132 -6.96 -2.88 14.27
C ASN A 132 -6.94 -2.63 15.79
N SER A 133 -5.87 -2.01 16.33
CA SER A 133 -5.77 -1.60 17.74
C SER A 133 -6.20 -0.15 17.97
N GLY A 134 -6.64 0.56 16.92
CA GLY A 134 -7.03 1.97 17.00
C GLY A 134 -5.84 2.93 17.06
N ILE A 135 -4.63 2.47 16.74
CA ILE A 135 -3.42 3.30 16.73
C ILE A 135 -3.16 3.81 15.31
N VAL A 136 -2.86 5.11 15.21
CA VAL A 136 -2.43 5.75 13.96
C VAL A 136 -0.92 5.93 13.99
N ARG A 137 -0.25 5.46 12.95
CA ARG A 137 1.20 5.64 12.75
C ARG A 137 1.47 6.66 11.67
N LEU A 138 2.52 7.43 11.88
CA LEU A 138 3.05 8.40 10.93
C LEU A 138 4.38 7.89 10.38
N PHE A 139 4.49 7.87 9.07
CA PHE A 139 5.71 7.58 8.32
C PHE A 139 6.03 8.79 7.45
N GLY A 140 7.32 9.07 7.27
CA GLY A 140 7.80 10.10 6.35
C GLY A 140 9.22 9.77 5.95
N THR A 141 9.99 10.77 5.51
CA THR A 141 11.34 10.55 5.00
C THR A 141 12.43 11.05 5.94
N ALA A 142 13.48 10.25 6.07
CA ALA A 142 14.72 10.62 6.75
C ALA A 142 15.59 11.53 5.86
N GLU A 143 16.65 12.09 6.44
CA GLU A 143 17.74 12.69 5.65
C GLU A 143 18.28 11.64 4.67
N GLY A 144 18.30 11.98 3.38
CA GLY A 144 18.63 11.04 2.30
C GLY A 144 17.42 10.34 1.64
N GLY A 145 16.19 10.68 2.02
CA GLY A 145 14.97 10.34 1.26
C GLY A 145 14.37 8.95 1.55
N SER A 146 14.97 8.18 2.44
CA SER A 146 14.45 6.86 2.82
C SER A 146 13.24 6.97 3.76
N LEU A 147 12.22 6.15 3.53
CA LEU A 147 11.05 6.05 4.41
C LEU A 147 11.43 5.56 5.81
N MET A 148 10.89 6.22 6.82
CA MET A 148 11.06 5.86 8.23
C MET A 148 9.77 6.00 9.02
N PHE A 149 9.67 5.22 10.10
CA PHE A 149 8.65 5.43 11.13
C PHE A 149 8.99 6.68 11.94
N ILE A 150 8.01 7.57 12.11
CA ILE A 150 8.20 8.85 12.81
C ILE A 150 7.56 8.81 14.19
N ASP A 151 6.27 8.49 14.25
CA ASP A 151 5.51 8.57 15.49
C ASP A 151 4.28 7.64 15.47
N ARG A 152 3.74 7.34 16.65
CA ARG A 152 2.45 6.68 16.81
C ARG A 152 1.57 7.48 17.76
N LYS A 153 0.31 7.65 17.38
CA LYS A 153 -0.73 8.26 18.20
C LYS A 153 -1.76 7.22 18.60
N GLN A 154 -2.01 7.14 19.90
CA GLN A 154 -3.11 6.39 20.48
C GLN A 154 -4.04 7.41 21.13
N PHE A 155 -5.31 7.45 20.73
CA PHE A 155 -6.28 8.29 21.42
C PHE A 155 -6.61 7.61 22.76
N HIS A 156 -6.15 8.21 23.85
CA HIS A 156 -6.66 7.92 25.18
C HIS A 156 -7.90 8.80 25.38
N GLY A 157 -9.07 8.21 25.14
CA GLY A 157 -10.33 8.76 25.63
C GLY A 157 -10.52 8.44 27.10
#